data_AF-A0A1X4HSE8-F1
#
_entry.id   AF-A0A1X4HSE8-F1
#
_cell.length_a   1.000
_cell.length_b   1.000
_cell.length_c   1.000
_cell.angle_alpha   90.00
_cell.angle_beta   90.00
_cell.angle_gamma   90.00
#
_symmetry.space_group_name_H-M   'P 1'
#
loop_
_entity.id
_entity.type
_entity.pdbx_description
1 polymer ?
#
loop_
_entity_poly.entity_id
_entity_poly.type
_entity_poly.pdbx_seq_one_letter_code
_entity_poly.pdbx_strand_id
1 'polypeptide(L)' 'MSVQERKERERAVRERLIVATARELAEQQGWDAVTTRRLAERIEYSQPVLYSHFRGKRE' A
#
# COMPACT_ATOMS: atom_id res chain seq x y z
N MET A 1 18.02 18.05 1.50
CA MET A 1 16.73 17.33 1.49
C MET A 1 15.89 17.81 2.67
N SER A 2 14.77 18.45 2.38
CA SER A 2 13.79 18.90 3.38
C SER A 2 13.06 17.71 4.01
N VAL A 3 12.43 17.95 5.17
CA VAL A 3 11.55 16.97 5.81
C VAL A 3 10.38 16.57 4.89
N GLN A 4 9.93 17.50 4.05
CA GLN A 4 8.85 17.29 3.10
C GLN A 4 9.25 16.29 1.99
N GLU A 5 10.41 16.48 1.38
CA GLU A 5 10.92 15.60 0.32
C GLU A 5 11.14 14.16 0.83
N ARG A 6 11.58 14.00 2.09
CA ARG A 6 11.72 12.67 2.71
C ARG A 6 10.36 11.98 2.88
N LYS A 7 9.35 12.70 3.39
CA LYS A 7 7.99 12.17 3.57
C LYS A 7 7.36 11.75 2.24
N GLU A 8 7.54 12.54 1.19
CA GLU A 8 7.02 12.22 -0.14
C GLU A 8 7.70 10.98 -0.74
N ARG A 9 9.02 10.85 -0.58
CA ARG A 9 9.76 9.65 -0.99
C ARG A 9 9.28 8.41 -0.24
N GLU A 10 9.13 8.49 1.08
CA GLU A 10 8.61 7.38 1.90
C GLU A 10 7.19 6.99 1.49
N ARG A 11 6.33 7.97 1.18
CA ARG A 11 4.98 7.73 0.66
C ARG A 11 5.02 6.99 -0.68
N ALA A 12 5.85 7.44 -1.62
CA ALA A 12 5.98 6.81 -2.93
C ALA A 12 6.53 5.37 -2.84
N VAL A 13 7.51 5.13 -1.98
CA VAL A 13 8.05 3.79 -1.72
C VAL A 13 6.95 2.88 -1.16
N ARG A 14 6.16 3.37 -0.21
CA ARG A 14 5.07 2.59 0.38
C ARG A 14 3.98 2.28 -0.63
N GLU A 15 3.59 3.25 -1.47
CA GLU A 15 2.60 3.05 -2.51
C GLU A 15 3.02 1.94 -3.49
N ARG A 16 4.29 1.96 -3.94
CA ARG A 16 4.84 0.92 -4.82
C ARG A 16 4.79 -0.46 -4.17
N LEU A 17 5.15 -0.54 -2.90
CA LEU A 17 5.11 -1.81 -2.16
C LEU A 17 3.67 -2.36 -2.10
N ILE A 18 2.69 -1.50 -1.78
CA ILE A 18 1.29 -1.95 -1.70
C ILE A 18 0.78 -2.46 -3.05
N VAL A 19 1.08 -1.75 -4.14
CA VAL A 19 0.65 -2.16 -5.48
C VAL A 19 1.32 -3.47 -5.91
N ALA A 20 2.62 -3.63 -5.64
CA ALA A 20 3.34 -4.86 -5.93
C ALA A 20 2.74 -6.06 -5.17
N THR A 21 2.52 -5.91 -3.86
CA THR A 21 1.93 -6.98 -3.04
C THR A 21 0.49 -7.30 -3.45
N ALA A 22 -0.31 -6.30 -3.80
CA ALA A 22 -1.66 -6.52 -4.32
C ALA A 22 -1.66 -7.33 -5.61
N ARG A 23 -0.73 -7.03 -6.52
CA ARG A 23 -0.57 -7.76 -7.78
C ARG A 23 -0.12 -9.20 -7.54
N GLU A 24 0.89 -9.42 -6.70
CA GLU A 24 1.33 -10.77 -6.35
C GLU A 24 0.20 -11.60 -5.73
N LEU A 25 -0.59 -10.99 -4.84
CA LEU A 25 -1.71 -11.64 -4.19
C LEU A 25 -2.82 -11.98 -5.19
N ALA A 26 -3.10 -11.08 -6.13
CA ALA A 26 -4.06 -11.32 -7.21
C ALA A 26 -3.58 -12.45 -8.15
N GLU A 27 -2.31 -12.46 -8.53
CA GLU A 27 -1.73 -13.48 -9.41
C GLU A 27 -1.70 -14.86 -8.75
N GLN A 28 -1.50 -14.93 -7.43
CA GLN A 28 -1.41 -16.20 -6.70
C GLN A 28 -2.76 -16.74 -6.23
N GLN A 29 -3.69 -15.86 -5.83
CA GLN A 29 -4.90 -16.24 -5.09
C GLN A 29 -6.18 -15.63 -5.66
N GLY A 30 -6.10 -14.86 -6.75
CA GLY A 30 -7.24 -14.16 -7.32
C GLY A 30 -7.49 -12.79 -6.67
N TRP A 31 -8.30 -11.97 -7.32
CA TRP A 31 -8.60 -10.62 -6.85
C TRP A 31 -9.45 -10.59 -5.56
N ASP A 32 -10.24 -11.63 -5.30
CA ASP A 32 -11.03 -11.79 -4.07
C ASP A 32 -10.14 -11.90 -2.82
N ALA A 33 -8.92 -12.44 -2.99
CA ALA A 33 -7.93 -12.51 -1.92
C ALA A 33 -7.33 -11.14 -1.57
N VAL A 34 -7.41 -10.14 -2.46
CA VAL A 34 -6.79 -8.82 -2.28
C VAL A 34 -7.64 -7.95 -1.35
N THR A 35 -7.39 -8.08 -0.05
CA THR A 35 -8.04 -7.28 0.98
C THR A 35 -7.05 -6.37 1.70
N THR A 36 -7.51 -5.22 2.20
CA THR A 36 -6.67 -4.31 2.99
C THR A 36 -6.02 -5.00 4.19
N ARG A 37 -6.71 -5.97 4.80
CA ARG A 37 -6.18 -6.79 5.89
C ARG A 37 -5.01 -7.67 5.43
N ARG A 38 -5.18 -8.43 4.34
CA ARG A 38 -4.12 -9.31 3.83
C ARG A 38 -2.92 -8.52 3.32
N LEU A 39 -3.16 -7.36 2.72
CA LEU A 39 -2.11 -6.41 2.37
C LEU A 39 -1.36 -5.97 3.64
N ALA A 40 -2.07 -5.44 4.64
CA ALA A 40 -1.50 -5.02 5.93
C ALA A 40 -0.60 -6.08 6.57
N GLU A 41 -1.10 -7.32 6.65
CA GLU A 41 -0.37 -8.47 7.19
C GLU A 41 0.91 -8.77 6.39
N ARG A 42 0.88 -8.64 5.06
CA ARG A 42 1.99 -9.05 4.18
C ARG A 42 3.08 -7.99 3.99
N ILE A 43 2.75 -6.71 4.16
CA ILE A 43 3.73 -5.60 4.09
C ILE A 43 4.07 -5.02 5.48
N GLU A 44 3.66 -5.70 6.56
CA GLU A 44 3.94 -5.33 7.95
C GLU A 44 3.48 -3.90 8.31
N TYR A 45 2.41 -3.44 7.67
CA TYR A 45 1.80 -2.14 7.94
C TYR A 45 0.47 -2.31 8.64
N SER A 46 0.09 -1.31 9.44
CA SER A 46 -1.26 -1.28 9.99
C SER A 46 -2.28 -0.90 8.93
N GLN A 47 -3.51 -1.42 9.06
CA GLN A 47 -4.60 -1.06 8.15
C GLN A 47 -4.86 0.46 8.10
N PRO A 48 -4.84 1.24 9.21
CA PRO A 48 -4.99 2.70 9.15
C PRO A 48 -3.93 3.38 8.28
N VAL A 49 -2.70 2.88 8.30
CA VAL A 49 -1.62 3.40 7.44
C VAL A 49 -1.97 3.15 5.98
N LEU A 50 -2.36 1.93 5.60
CA LEU A 50 -2.83 1.62 4.24
C LEU A 50 -4.00 2.52 3.81
N TYR A 51 -5.01 2.69 4.65
CA TYR A 51 -6.15 3.57 4.37
C TYR A 51 -5.71 5.01 4.06
N SER A 52 -4.75 5.56 4.81
CA SER A 52 -4.25 6.92 4.58
C SER A 52 -3.57 7.11 3.21
N HIS A 53 -3.04 6.04 2.59
CA HIS A 53 -2.44 6.13 1.26
C HIS A 53 -3.48 6.25 0.14
N PHE A 54 -4.59 5.50 0.25
CA PHE A 54 -5.60 5.41 -0.80
C PHE A 54 -6.80 6.35 -0.62
N ARG A 55 -7.04 6.87 0.60
CA ARG A 55 -8.19 7.76 0.85
C ARG A 55 -8.15 9.05 0.00
N GLY A 56 -6.99 9.42 -0.54
CA GLY A 56 -6.79 10.57 -1.43
C GLY A 56 -6.79 10.28 -2.93
N LYS A 57 -7.00 9.03 -3.39
CA LYS A 57 -7.06 8.67 -4.82
C LYS A 57 -8.49 8.31 -5.25
N ARG A 58 -9.45 9.17 -4.96
CA ARG A 58 -10.77 9.14 -5.62
C ARG A 58 -10.79 10.25 -6.67
N GLU A 59 -10.17 9.97 -7.81
CA GLU A 59 -10.38 10.65 -9.10
C GLU A 59 -10.35 9.57 -10.19
#